data_AF-A0A2V8T6K5-F1
#
_entry.id   AF-A0A2V8T6K5-F1
#
_cell.length_a   1.000
_cell.length_b   1.000
_cell.length_c   1.000
_cell.angle_alpha   90.00
_cell.angle_beta   90.00
_cell.angle_gamma   90.00
#
_symmetry.space_group_name_H-M   'P 1'
#
loop_
_entity.id
_entity.type
_entity.pdbx_description
1 polymer ?
#
loop_
_entity_poly.entity_id
_entity_poly.type
_entity_poly.pdbx_seq_one_letter_code
_entity_poly.pdbx_strand_id
1 'polypeptide(L)' 'RHGMRTVVLPRENEKDLSEIPEDIQKVLEFKLVDTMDEVLAIALDREPVQPGKLKEDGLAGTLQEPSPDEPVTH' A
#
# COMPACT_ATOMS: atom_id res chain seq x y z
N ARG A 1 2.17 -8.87 19.44
CA ARG A 1 0.78 -8.52 19.81
C ARG A 1 0.06 -8.10 18.53
N HIS A 2 -0.46 -9.05 17.76
CA HIS A 2 -1.10 -8.74 16.48
C HIS A 2 -2.56 -8.35 16.75
N GLY A 3 -2.77 -7.05 16.94
CA GLY A 3 -4.08 -6.46 17.20
C GLY A 3 -4.90 -6.35 15.92
N MET A 4 -5.19 -7.48 15.27
CA MET A 4 -6.19 -7.49 14.19
C MET A 4 -7.57 -7.45 14.83
N ARG A 5 -8.08 -6.22 15.01
CA ARG A 5 -9.41 -5.95 15.56
C ARG A 5 -10.39 -5.45 14.50
N THR A 6 -9.92 -5.18 13.29
CA THR A 6 -10.73 -4.58 12.23
C THR A 6 -11.31 -5.67 11.34
N VAL A 7 -12.63 -5.70 11.22
CA VAL A 7 -13.40 -6.61 10.35
C VAL A 7 -13.99 -5.78 9.22
N VAL A 8 -13.69 -6.16 7.98
CA VAL A 8 -14.25 -5.52 6.78
C VAL A 8 -15.33 -6.45 6.22
N LEU A 9 -16.53 -5.92 5.98
CA LEU A 9 -17.66 -6.68 5.45
C LEU A 9 -18.51 -5.84 4.48
N PRO A 10 -19.27 -6.48 3.58
CA PRO A 10 -20.18 -5.78 2.68
C PRO A 10 -21.25 -4.98 3.43
N ARG A 11 -21.71 -3.87 2.85
CA ARG A 11 -22.75 -3.02 3.45
C ARG A 11 -24.09 -3.74 3.64
N GLU A 12 -24.40 -4.70 2.77
CA GLU A 12 -25.59 -5.55 2.91
C GLU A 12 -25.61 -6.40 4.19
N ASN A 13 -24.43 -6.68 4.76
CA ASN A 13 -24.27 -7.45 5.99
C ASN A 13 -24.44 -6.63 7.29
N GLU A 14 -24.77 -5.34 7.20
CA GLU A 14 -25.05 -4.50 8.37
C GLU A 14 -26.15 -5.10 9.27
N LYS A 15 -27.13 -5.78 8.66
CA LYS A 15 -28.24 -6.42 9.37
C LYS A 15 -27.76 -7.57 10.26
N ASP A 16 -26.74 -8.31 9.83
CA ASP A 16 -26.18 -9.44 10.57
C ASP A 16 -25.41 -8.97 11.82
N LEU A 17 -24.93 -7.72 11.86
CA LEU A 17 -24.26 -7.16 13.03
C LEU A 17 -25.16 -7.14 14.27
N SER A 18 -26.47 -7.07 14.08
CA SER A 18 -27.44 -7.12 15.18
C SER A 18 -27.48 -8.48 15.88
N GLU A 19 -27.02 -9.55 15.22
CA GLU A 19 -26.93 -10.89 15.81
C GLU A 19 -25.62 -11.10 16.61
N ILE A 20 -24.64 -10.21 16.44
CA ILE A 20 -23.36 -10.29 17.15
C ILE A 20 -23.51 -9.75 18.58
N PRO A 21 -23.07 -10.49 19.62
CA PRO A 21 -23.10 -10.01 21.00
C PRO A 21 -22.30 -8.72 21.21
N GLU A 22 -22.79 -7.84 22.09
CA GLU A 22 -22.16 -6.55 22.38
C GLU A 22 -20.69 -6.67 22.85
N ASP A 23 -20.34 -7.71 23.61
CA ASP A 23 -18.98 -7.93 24.08
C ASP A 23 -17.99 -8.10 22.92
N ILE A 24 -18.43 -8.69 21.81
CA ILE A 24 -17.65 -8.86 20.59
C ILE A 24 -17.59 -7.55 19.80
N GLN A 25 -18.72 -6.84 19.71
CA GLN A 25 -18.76 -5.55 19.02
C GLN A 25 -17.91 -4.47 19.70
N LYS A 26 -17.71 -4.56 21.01
CA LYS A 26 -16.86 -3.62 21.78
C LYS A 26 -15.36 -3.85 21.57
N VAL A 27 -14.95 -5.04 21.13
CA VAL A 27 -13.53 -5.39 20.93
C VAL A 27 -13.11 -5.39 19.46
N LEU A 28 -14.05 -5.37 18.53
CA LEU A 28 -13.84 -5.35 17.09
C LEU A 28 -14.33 -4.02 16.46
N GLU A 29 -13.59 -3.54 15.47
CA GLU A 29 -13.97 -2.40 14.63
C GLU A 29 -14.55 -2.94 13.31
N PHE A 30 -15.81 -2.64 13.01
CA PHE A 30 -16.45 -3.07 11.76
C PHE A 30 -16.38 -1.96 10.71
N LYS A 31 -15.92 -2.29 9.50
CA LYS A 31 -15.89 -1.42 8.32
C LYS A 31 -16.79 -2.00 7.24
N LEU A 32 -17.91 -1.32 6.99
CA LEU A 32 -18.84 -1.66 5.92
C LEU A 32 -18.35 -1.04 4.61
N VAL A 33 -18.33 -1.82 3.54
CA VAL A 33 -17.88 -1.39 2.20
C VAL A 33 -18.89 -1.80 1.13
N ASP A 34 -18.92 -1.06 0.03
CA ASP A 34 -19.77 -1.36 -1.13
C ASP A 34 -18.94 -1.97 -2.28
N THR A 35 -17.63 -1.72 -2.33
CA THR A 35 -16.76 -2.12 -3.45
C THR A 35 -15.39 -2.66 -3.02
N MET A 36 -14.72 -3.38 -3.93
CA MET A 36 -13.39 -3.96 -3.68
C MET A 36 -12.30 -2.89 -3.53
N ASP A 37 -12.41 -1.74 -4.21
CA ASP A 37 -11.48 -0.64 -4.08
C ASP A 37 -11.41 -0.11 -2.64
N GLU A 38 -12.54 -0.05 -1.95
CA GLU A 38 -12.60 0.34 -0.53
C GLU A 38 -11.90 -0.68 0.37
N VAL A 39 -12.06 -1.98 0.09
CA VAL A 39 -11.37 -3.05 0.82
C VAL A 39 -9.85 -2.86 0.69
N LEU A 40 -9.36 -2.62 -0.52
CA LEU A 40 -7.94 -2.44 -0.78
C LEU A 40 -7.39 -1.19 -0.07
N ALA A 41 -8.14 -0.09 -0.06
CA ALA A 41 -7.77 1.12 0.66
C ALA A 41 -7.68 0.92 2.19
N ILE A 42 -8.48 0.02 2.76
CA ILE A 42 -8.48 -0.29 4.20
C ILE A 42 -7.40 -1.31 4.56
N ALA A 43 -7.16 -2.31 3.69
CA ALA A 43 -6.30 -3.45 4.00
C ALA A 43 -4.82 -3.22 3.71
N LEU A 44 -4.48 -2.31 2.78
CA LEU A 44 -3.09 -2.04 2.41
C LEU A 44 -2.53 -0.86 3.24
N ASP A 45 -1.37 -1.08 3.88
CA ASP A 45 -0.63 -0.07 4.66
C ASP A 45 -0.01 1.05 3.79
N ARG A 46 0.02 0.86 2.46
CA ARG A 46 0.46 1.84 1.45
C ARG A 46 -0.55 1.87 0.31
N GLU A 47 -0.77 3.05 -0.27
CA GLU A 47 -1.56 3.19 -1.49
C GLU A 47 -1.07 2.18 -2.56
N PRO A 48 -1.98 1.47 -3.25
CA PRO A 48 -1.59 0.56 -4.31
C PRO A 48 -0.78 1.33 -5.35
N VAL A 49 0.47 0.89 -5.54
CA VAL A 49 1.38 1.48 -6.52
C VAL A 49 0.76 1.24 -7.89
N GLN A 50 0.32 2.30 -8.56
CA GLN A 50 -0.24 2.20 -9.90
C GLN A 50 0.80 1.51 -10.82
N PRO A 51 0.50 0.34 -11.42
CA PRO A 51 1.43 -0.33 -12.31
C PRO A 51 1.59 0.55 -13.55
N GLY A 52 2.68 1.33 -13.60
CA GLY A 52 2.95 2.28 -14.68
C GLY A 52 3.62 3.60 -14.29
N LYS A 53 3.77 3.91 -12.98
CA LYS A 53 4.56 5.06 -12.51
C LYS A 53 5.77 4.60 -11.69
N LEU A 54 6.71 3.92 -12.34
CA LEU A 54 8.10 4.05 -11.93
C LEU A 54 8.51 5.46 -12.34
N LYS A 55 8.54 6.39 -11.39
CA LYS A 55 9.21 7.66 -11.62
C LYS A 55 10.66 7.32 -11.95
N GLU A 56 11.08 7.72 -13.13
CA GLU A 56 12.48 7.86 -13.48
C GLU A 56 13.04 9.04 -12.65
N ASP A 57 13.18 8.84 -11.33
CA ASP A 57 13.92 9.76 -10.49
C ASP A 57 15.39 9.63 -10.89
N GLY A 58 15.84 10.65 -11.62
CA GLY A 58 17.07 10.64 -12.38
C GLY A 58 18.30 10.27 -11.55
N LEU A 59 18.99 9.22 -11.98
CA LEU A 59 20.44 9.17 -11.88
C LEU A 59 21.04 9.92 -13.08
N ALA A 60 20.97 11.25 -13.01
CA ALA A 60 21.96 12.09 -13.67
C ALA A 60 23.27 11.99 -12.85
N GLY A 61 23.93 10.84 -12.94
CA GLY A 61 25.31 10.67 -12.52
C GLY A 61 26.21 11.02 -13.68
N THR A 62 26.73 12.24 -13.68
CA THR A 62 27.78 12.69 -14.60
C THR A 62 29.02 11.79 -14.44
N LEU A 63 29.20 10.82 -15.34
CA LEU A 63 30.54 10.31 -15.62
C LEU A 63 31.22 11.35 -16.51
N GLN A 64 31.81 12.34 -15.83
CA GLN A 64 32.83 13.20 -16.40
C GLN A 64 33.93 12.29 -16.97
N GLU A 65 34.08 12.24 -18.30
CA GLU A 65 35.32 11.82 -18.93
C GLU A 65 36.29 13.01 -18.88
N PRO A 66 37.43 12.93 -18.16
CA PRO A 66 38.56 13.80 -18.43
C PRO A 66 39.55 13.09 -19.37
N SER A 67 39.54 13.61 -20.60
CA SER A 67 40.63 13.82 -21.57
C SER A 67 41.64 12.69 -21.93
N PRO A 68 41.90 12.50 -23.24
CA PRO A 68 42.98 11.67 -23.75
C PRO A 68 44.28 12.47 -23.78
N ASP A 69 45.19 12.24 -22.84
CA ASP A 69 46.62 12.55 -23.06
C ASP A 69 47.49 11.74 -22.08
N GLU A 70 47.88 10.54 -22.49
CA GLU A 70 49.17 9.99 -22.06
C GLU A 70 49.87 9.42 -23.32
N PRO A 71 51.08 9.89 -23.65
CA PRO A 71 51.78 9.44 -24.83
C PRO A 71 52.28 8.00 -24.67
N VAL A 72 52.02 7.21 -25.72
CA VAL A 72 52.58 5.88 -25.97
C VAL A 72 54.10 5.88 -25.73
N THR A 73 54.57 4.95 -24.90
CA THR A 73 55.97 4.50 -24.91
C THR A 73 56.00 3.04 -25.40
N HIS A 74 56.90 2.76 -26.35
CA HIS A 74 57.13 1.47 -27.02
C HIS A 74 57.60 0.35 -26.06
#